data_AF-A0A4Y2FYS5-F1
#
_entry.id   AF-A0A4Y2FYS5-F1
#
_cell.length_a   1.000
_cell.length_b   1.000
_cell.length_c   1.000
_cell.angle_alpha   90.00
_cell.angle_beta   90.00
_cell.angle_gamma   90.00
#
_symmetry.space_group_name_H-M   'P 1'
#
loop_
_entity.id
_entity.type
_entity.pdbx_description
1 polymer ?
#
loop_
_entity_poly.entity_id
_entity_poly.type
_entity_poly.pdbx_seq_one_letter_code
_entity_poly.pdbx_strand_id
1 'polypeptide(L)'
;MVYLIQWNARGLRNKVLAKKSILKADIIAIQETFLTSSVNFALPSKILYRTDRHSSLSGGLLIGINEKFPSHIVQLQLPPSEVEVQAVRIVIESKSILIINICSPHGNFEPSFLANLYQSISPPFIIVGDFNVHY
;
A
#
# COMPACT_ATOMS: atom_id res chain seq x y z
N MET A 1 0.14 -21.17 3.32
CA MET A 1 1.19 -20.14 3.35
C MET A 1 0.70 -18.93 2.57
N VAL A 2 0.91 -17.72 3.09
CA VAL A 2 0.48 -16.45 2.46
C VAL A 2 1.71 -15.65 2.09
N TYR A 3 1.77 -15.15 0.86
CA TYR A 3 2.92 -14.38 0.37
C TYR A 3 2.59 -12.89 0.26
N LEU A 4 3.43 -12.06 0.88
CA LEU A 4 3.40 -10.60 0.74
C LEU A 4 4.62 -10.14 -0.06
N ILE A 5 4.40 -9.30 -1.07
CA ILE A 5 5.45 -8.55 -1.76
C ILE A 5 5.28 -7.07 -1.47
N GLN A 6 6.33 -6.41 -0.99
CA GLN A 6 6.44 -4.96 -0.99
C GLN A 6 7.44 -4.51 -2.06
N TRP A 7 7.11 -3.46 -2.81
CA TRP A 7 7.99 -2.91 -3.83
C TRP A 7 7.69 -1.44 -4.14
N ASN A 8 8.72 -0.58 -4.07
CA ASN A 8 8.66 0.73 -4.71
C ASN A 8 8.87 0.55 -6.23
N ALA A 9 7.81 0.74 -7.01
CA ALA A 9 7.82 0.44 -8.44
C ALA A 9 8.48 1.53 -9.29
N ARG A 10 8.48 2.78 -8.80
CA ARG A 10 8.85 3.98 -9.56
C ARG A 10 8.26 3.94 -10.98
N GLY A 11 6.93 3.82 -11.03
CA GLY A 11 6.15 3.65 -12.25
C GLY A 11 5.82 2.19 -12.55
N LEU A 12 4.57 1.80 -12.31
CA LEU A 12 4.12 0.40 -12.39
C LEU A 12 3.72 -0.06 -13.81
N ARG A 13 3.24 0.86 -14.66
CA ARG A 13 2.54 0.55 -15.91
C ARG A 13 3.32 -0.40 -16.85
N ASN A 14 4.60 -0.11 -17.06
CA ASN A 14 5.42 -0.76 -18.09
C ASN A 14 6.31 -1.91 -17.56
N LYS A 15 6.16 -2.31 -16.30
CA LYS A 15 7.03 -3.29 -15.63
C LYS A 15 6.56 -4.75 -15.82
N VAL A 16 6.48 -5.20 -17.07
CA VAL A 16 5.86 -6.49 -17.47
C VAL A 16 6.47 -7.70 -16.76
N LEU A 17 7.81 -7.75 -16.61
CA LEU A 17 8.49 -8.86 -15.94
C LEU A 17 8.13 -8.96 -14.45
N ALA A 18 8.06 -7.82 -13.75
CA ALA A 18 7.67 -7.76 -12.35
C ALA A 18 6.21 -8.21 -12.14
N LYS A 19 5.32 -7.94 -13.11
CA LYS A 19 3.90 -8.35 -13.03
C LYS A 19 3.75 -9.86 -12.83
N LYS A 20 4.57 -10.70 -13.47
CA LYS A 20 4.49 -12.17 -13.27
C LYS A 20 4.74 -12.58 -11.81
N SER A 21 5.69 -11.95 -11.13
CA SER A 21 5.99 -12.23 -9.73
C SER A 21 4.91 -11.66 -8.80
N ILE A 22 4.46 -10.44 -9.07
CA ILE A 22 3.39 -9.74 -8.32
C ILE A 22 2.07 -10.53 -8.39
N LEU A 23 1.79 -11.21 -9.51
CA LEU A 23 0.61 -12.06 -9.66
C LEU A 23 0.63 -13.32 -8.79
N LYS A 24 1.81 -13.85 -8.46
CA LYS A 24 1.95 -15.04 -7.60
C LYS A 24 1.76 -14.74 -6.11
N ALA A 25 1.98 -13.49 -5.69
CA ALA A 25 1.80 -13.08 -4.30
C ALA A 25 0.32 -13.04 -3.93
N ASP A 26 -0.01 -13.25 -2.65
CA ASP A 26 -1.36 -13.09 -2.15
C ASP A 26 -1.67 -11.63 -1.84
N ILE A 27 -0.68 -10.92 -1.30
CA ILE A 27 -0.76 -9.51 -0.91
C ILE A 27 0.38 -8.78 -1.62
N ILE A 28 0.07 -7.64 -2.21
CA ILE A 28 1.08 -6.76 -2.81
C ILE A 28 0.91 -5.36 -2.23
N ALA A 29 2.02 -4.71 -1.88
CA ALA A 29 2.06 -3.33 -1.40
C ALA A 29 3.08 -2.56 -2.24
N ILE A 30 2.58 -1.73 -3.16
CA ILE A 30 3.39 -1.01 -4.13
C ILE A 30 3.40 0.48 -3.79
N GLN A 31 4.59 1.07 -3.80
CA GLN A 31 4.79 2.52 -3.67
C GLN A 31 5.19 3.11 -5.03
N GLU A 32 5.04 4.43 -5.18
CA GLU A 32 5.41 5.17 -6.41
C GLU A 32 4.81 4.53 -7.67
N THR A 33 3.51 4.26 -7.64
CA THR A 33 2.83 3.57 -8.75
C THR A 33 2.80 4.41 -10.03
N PHE A 34 2.80 5.74 -9.88
CA PHE A 34 2.61 6.74 -10.95
C PHE A 34 1.34 6.52 -11.77
N LEU A 35 0.34 5.85 -11.19
CA LEU A 35 -0.95 5.68 -11.82
C LEU A 35 -1.82 6.90 -11.54
N THR A 36 -2.68 7.24 -12.49
CA THR A 36 -3.71 8.27 -12.37
C THR A 36 -5.09 7.62 -12.37
N SER A 37 -6.10 8.33 -11.89
CA SER A 37 -7.49 7.85 -11.87
C SER A 37 -8.02 7.54 -13.28
N SER A 38 -7.47 8.18 -14.32
CA SER A 38 -7.79 7.92 -15.72
C SER A 38 -7.17 6.62 -16.27
N VAL A 39 -6.14 6.07 -15.61
CA VAL A 39 -5.50 4.82 -16.05
C VAL A 39 -6.28 3.63 -15.51
N ASN A 40 -6.89 2.90 -16.44
CA ASN A 40 -7.43 1.57 -16.15
C ASN A 40 -6.28 0.58 -15.92
N PHE A 41 -6.08 0.18 -14.68
CA PHE A 41 -5.05 -0.77 -14.27
C PHE A 41 -5.70 -1.90 -13.46
N ALA A 42 -5.48 -3.13 -13.91
CA ALA A 42 -5.98 -4.33 -13.26
C ALA A 42 -4.88 -5.39 -13.17
N LEU A 43 -4.99 -6.23 -12.15
CA LEU A 43 -4.18 -7.44 -11.99
C LEU A 43 -5.16 -8.61 -11.84
N PRO A 44 -5.06 -9.66 -12.66
CA PRO A 44 -5.91 -10.84 -12.54
C PRO A 44 -5.94 -11.40 -11.11
N SER A 45 -7.14 -11.81 -10.69
CA SER A 45 -7.42 -12.39 -9.36
C SER A 45 -7.02 -11.52 -8.18
N LYS A 46 -7.00 -10.20 -8.36
CA LYS A 46 -6.73 -9.23 -7.28
C LYS A 46 -7.79 -8.16 -7.19
N ILE A 47 -8.22 -7.89 -5.97
CA ILE A 47 -8.92 -6.67 -5.59
C ILE A 47 -7.84 -5.60 -5.35
N LEU A 48 -7.95 -4.46 -6.05
CA LEU A 48 -6.97 -3.38 -5.99
C LEU A 48 -7.53 -2.19 -5.22
N TYR A 49 -6.82 -1.78 -4.18
CA TYR A 49 -7.05 -0.54 -3.45
C TYR A 49 -5.95 0.44 -3.87
N ARG A 50 -6.35 1.58 -4.44
CA ARG A 50 -5.43 2.57 -5.02
C ARG A 50 -5.61 3.92 -4.35
N THR A 51 -4.49 4.59 -4.15
CA THR A 51 -4.42 6.01 -3.82
C THR A 51 -3.63 6.66 -4.93
N ASP A 52 -4.31 7.28 -5.89
CA ASP A 52 -3.67 7.96 -7.02
C ASP A 52 -3.46 9.44 -6.70
N ARG A 53 -2.37 10.04 -7.19
CA ARG A 53 -2.20 11.51 -7.12
C ARG A 53 -2.84 12.17 -8.33
N HIS A 54 -3.64 13.20 -8.08
CA HIS A 54 -4.28 13.99 -9.15
C HIS A 54 -3.36 15.08 -9.74
N SER A 55 -2.45 15.62 -8.93
CA SER A 55 -1.65 16.81 -9.26
C SER A 55 -0.16 16.54 -9.51
N SER A 56 0.29 15.28 -9.41
CA SER A 56 1.70 14.91 -9.59
C SER A 56 1.84 13.71 -10.52
N LEU A 57 2.92 13.72 -11.31
CA LEU A 57 3.38 12.57 -12.09
C LEU A 57 4.12 11.53 -11.21
N SER A 58 4.31 11.82 -9.93
CA SER A 58 4.94 10.95 -8.93
C SER A 58 3.98 10.56 -7.79
N GLY A 59 4.39 9.63 -6.93
CA GLY A 59 3.62 9.13 -5.80
C GLY A 59 2.64 8.01 -6.15
N GLY A 60 1.72 7.80 -5.23
CA GLY A 60 0.60 6.88 -5.36
C GLY A 60 0.90 5.49 -4.83
N LEU A 61 -0.06 4.96 -4.09
CA LEU A 61 0.00 3.68 -3.41
C LEU A 61 -0.97 2.67 -4.01
N LEU A 62 -0.57 1.40 -4.01
CA LEU A 62 -1.46 0.29 -4.35
C LEU A 62 -1.29 -0.84 -3.34
N ILE A 63 -2.39 -1.28 -2.75
CA ILE A 63 -2.49 -2.57 -2.07
C ILE A 63 -3.38 -3.47 -2.92
N GLY A 64 -2.85 -4.60 -3.35
CA GLY A 64 -3.58 -5.62 -4.10
C GLY A 64 -3.73 -6.88 -3.26
N ILE A 65 -4.96 -7.36 -3.11
CA ILE A 65 -5.28 -8.55 -2.31
C ILE A 65 -5.84 -9.62 -3.24
N ASN A 66 -5.35 -10.86 -3.12
CA ASN A 66 -5.92 -12.01 -3.82
C ASN A 66 -7.42 -12.12 -3.48
N GLU A 67 -8.26 -12.19 -4.51
CA GLU A 67 -9.73 -12.13 -4.38
C GLU A 67 -10.34 -13.24 -3.51
N LYS A 68 -9.58 -14.33 -3.26
CA LYS A 68 -9.98 -15.37 -2.31
C LYS A 68 -10.04 -14.90 -0.85
N PHE A 69 -9.44 -13.76 -0.52
CA PHE A 69 -9.45 -13.20 0.83
C PHE A 69 -10.42 -12.02 0.91
N PRO A 70 -11.42 -12.06 1.82
CA PRO A 70 -12.23 -10.89 2.13
C PRO A 70 -11.33 -9.72 2.55
N SER A 71 -11.57 -8.56 1.96
CA SER A 71 -10.81 -7.35 2.28
C SER A 71 -11.65 -6.09 2.11
N HIS A 72 -11.24 -5.02 2.78
CA HIS A 72 -11.80 -3.68 2.59
C HIS A 72 -10.77 -2.61 2.96
N ILE A 73 -10.92 -1.42 2.36
CA ILE A 73 -10.12 -0.24 2.72
C ILE A 73 -10.47 0.25 4.13
N VAL A 74 -9.45 0.68 4.88
CA VAL A 74 -9.61 1.30 6.20
C VAL A 74 -9.16 2.75 6.12
N GLN A 75 -10.05 3.67 6.50
CA GLN A 75 -9.74 5.09 6.59
C GLN A 75 -9.01 5.36 7.92
N LEU A 76 -7.78 5.84 7.84
CA LEU A 76 -7.00 6.26 9.01
C LEU A 76 -7.12 7.77 9.18
N GLN A 77 -7.36 8.23 10.41
CA GLN A 77 -7.38 9.65 10.74
C GLN A 77 -5.97 10.08 11.17
N LEU A 78 -5.18 10.51 10.19
CA LEU A 78 -3.83 11.02 10.43
C LEU A 78 -3.79 12.53 10.18
N PRO A 79 -2.93 13.28 10.91
CA PRO A 79 -2.74 14.69 10.61
C PRO A 79 -2.20 14.88 9.18
N PRO A 80 -2.40 16.06 8.57
CA PRO A 80 -1.81 16.38 7.28
C PRO A 80 -0.30 16.13 7.27
N SER A 81 0.17 15.41 6.25
CA SER A 81 1.58 15.05 6.08
C SER A 81 1.88 14.81 4.60
N GLU A 82 3.15 14.94 4.20
CA GLU A 82 3.62 14.48 2.89
C GLU A 82 3.76 12.96 2.78
N VAL A 83 3.71 12.27 3.93
CA VAL A 83 3.75 10.81 4.02
C VAL A 83 2.43 10.24 3.50
N GLU A 84 2.51 9.43 2.45
CA GLU A 84 1.37 8.69 1.95
C GLU A 84 1.13 7.46 2.80
N VAL A 85 -0.14 7.23 3.17
CA VAL A 85 -0.54 6.05 3.94
C VAL A 85 -1.79 5.45 3.30
N GLN A 86 -1.77 4.14 3.11
CA GLN A 86 -2.93 3.36 2.68
C GLN A 86 -3.07 2.15 3.58
N ALA A 87 -4.30 1.86 4.02
CA ALA A 87 -4.58 0.74 4.90
C ALA A 87 -5.71 -0.14 4.37
N VAL A 88 -5.51 -1.45 4.39
CA VAL A 88 -6.49 -2.44 3.95
C VAL A 88 -6.58 -3.54 5.00
N ARG A 89 -7.80 -3.83 5.45
CA ARG A 89 -8.06 -4.98 6.31
C ARG A 89 -8.24 -6.21 5.44
N ILE A 90 -7.61 -7.31 5.82
CA ILE A 90 -7.74 -8.63 5.18
C ILE A 90 -8.10 -9.68 6.22
N VAL A 91 -8.94 -10.65 5.85
CA VAL A 91 -9.27 -11.81 6.69
C VAL A 91 -8.62 -13.07 6.10
N ILE A 92 -7.75 -13.71 6.88
CA ILE A 92 -7.05 -14.96 6.53
C ILE A 92 -7.35 -15.98 7.63
N GLU A 93 -7.97 -17.11 7.30
CA GLU A 93 -8.28 -18.20 8.26
C GLU A 93 -8.95 -17.66 9.54
N SER A 94 -9.97 -16.81 9.38
CA SER A 94 -10.72 -16.14 10.45
C SER A 94 -9.93 -15.13 11.30
N LYS A 95 -8.68 -14.82 10.93
CA LYS A 95 -7.87 -13.76 11.56
C LYS A 95 -7.90 -12.50 10.70
N SER A 96 -8.30 -11.39 11.33
CA SER A 96 -8.33 -10.06 10.72
C SER A 96 -6.99 -9.36 10.90
N ILE A 97 -6.31 -9.01 9.81
CA ILE A 97 -5.00 -8.35 9.82
C ILE A 97 -5.11 -7.03 9.06
N LEU A 98 -4.50 -5.96 9.59
CA LEU A 98 -4.40 -4.68 8.87
C LEU A 98 -3.07 -4.60 8.12
N ILE A 99 -3.11 -4.41 6.81
CA ILE A 99 -1.93 -4.14 5.98
C ILE A 99 -1.85 -2.63 5.77
N ILE A 100 -0.71 -2.04 6.13
CA ILE A 100 -0.45 -0.61 6.01
C ILE A 100 0.73 -0.41 5.06
N ASN A 101 0.48 0.29 3.97
CA ASN A 101 1.46 0.67 2.97
C ASN A 101 1.81 2.15 3.14
N ILE A 102 3.08 2.44 3.37
CA ILE A 102 3.59 3.79 3.61
C ILE A 102 4.60 4.18 2.51
N CYS A 103 4.55 5.44 2.07
CA CYS A 103 5.61 6.03 1.26
C CYS A 103 5.90 7.46 1.73
N SER A 104 7.14 7.75 2.10
CA SER A 104 7.59 9.12 2.37
C SER A 104 8.55 9.55 1.26
N PRO A 105 8.20 10.53 0.39
CA PRO A 105 9.06 10.93 -0.72
C PRO A 105 10.42 11.48 -0.30
N HIS A 106 10.50 12.08 0.88
CA HIS A 106 11.71 12.77 1.37
C HIS A 106 12.18 12.28 2.73
N GLY A 107 11.55 11.24 3.29
CA GLY A 107 11.89 10.74 4.62
C GLY A 107 11.52 11.68 5.76
N ASN A 108 10.76 12.75 5.52
CA ASN A 108 10.33 13.65 6.58
C ASN A 108 9.09 13.07 7.26
N PHE A 109 9.27 12.62 8.49
CA PHE A 109 8.19 12.24 9.37
C PHE A 109 8.06 13.28 10.47
N GLU A 110 6.85 13.76 10.70
CA GLU A 110 6.55 14.49 11.93
C GLU A 110 6.88 13.62 13.14
N PRO A 111 7.51 14.14 14.20
CA PRO A 111 7.84 13.35 15.39
C PRO A 111 6.63 12.62 16.01
N SER A 112 5.44 13.19 15.84
CA SER A 112 4.18 12.62 16.33
C SER A 112 3.54 11.57 15.39
N PHE A 113 4.06 11.40 14.17
CA PHE A 113 3.45 10.56 13.13
C PHE A 113 3.21 9.12 13.61
N LEU A 114 4.25 8.46 14.16
CA LEU A 114 4.12 7.08 14.63
C LEU A 114 3.15 6.97 15.81
N ALA A 115 3.15 7.93 16.73
CA ALA A 115 2.21 7.94 17.85
C ALA A 115 0.76 8.05 17.35
N ASN A 116 0.49 8.98 16.43
CA ASN A 116 -0.83 9.15 15.81
C ASN A 116 -1.26 7.91 15.01
N LEU A 117 -0.31 7.27 14.31
CA LEU A 117 -0.56 6.03 13.58
C LEU A 117 -0.94 4.89 14.54
N TYR A 118 -0.19 4.68 15.62
CA TYR A 118 -0.48 3.65 16.61
C TYR A 118 -1.80 3.88 17.33
N GLN A 119 -2.17 5.13 17.62
CA GLN A 119 -3.48 5.46 18.20
C GLN A 119 -4.63 5.17 17.23
N SER A 120 -4.37 5.20 15.91
CA SER A 120 -5.38 4.98 14.87
C SER A 120 -5.57 3.51 14.48
N ILE A 121 -4.76 2.58 15.00
CA ILE A 121 -4.76 1.17 14.58
C ILE A 121 -4.81 0.22 15.77
N SER A 122 -5.31 -0.99 15.52
CA SER A 122 -5.32 -2.08 16.50
C SER A 122 -4.65 -3.33 15.93
N PRO A 123 -3.91 -4.10 16.76
CA PRO A 123 -3.28 -5.34 16.32
C PRO A 123 -4.32 -6.43 15.95
N PRO A 124 -3.95 -7.38 15.09
CA PRO A 124 -2.66 -7.49 14.41
C PRO A 124 -2.58 -6.61 13.15
N PHE A 125 -1.39 -6.03 12.92
CA PHE A 125 -1.10 -5.23 11.73
C PHE A 125 0.30 -5.50 11.19
N ILE A 126 0.51 -5.20 9.92
CA ILE A 126 1.80 -5.24 9.24
C ILE A 126 1.98 -3.89 8.56
N ILE A 127 3.09 -3.22 8.87
CA ILE A 127 3.49 -1.96 8.22
C ILE A 127 4.63 -2.27 7.26
N VAL A 128 4.47 -1.89 6.00
CA VAL A 128 5.48 -2.00 4.95
C VAL A 128 5.52 -0.70 4.16
N GLY A 129 6.60 -0.46 3.44
CA GLY A 129 6.69 0.76 2.66
C GLY A 129 8.09 1.13 2.22
N ASP A 130 8.16 2.27 1.57
CA ASP A 130 9.41 3.00 1.35
C ASP A 130 9.41 4.24 2.25
N PHE A 131 10.18 4.16 3.33
CA PHE A 131 10.24 5.23 4.32
C PHE A 131 11.22 6.34 3.92
N ASN A 132 12.17 6.09 3.00
CA ASN A 132 13.28 7.00 2.67
C ASN A 132 14.00 7.62 3.91
N VAL A 133 14.04 6.90 5.04
CA VAL A 133 14.82 7.30 6.22
C VAL A 133 16.14 6.54 6.19
N HIS A 134 17.24 7.28 6.23
CA HIS A 134 18.59 6.74 6.36
C HIS A 134 19.02 6.80 7.83
N TYR A 135 19.81 5.81 8.26
CA TYR A 135 20.39 5.72 9.59
C TYR A 135 21.90 5.96 9.54
#